data_AF-A0A9D5ICT6-F1
#
_entry.id   AF-A0A9D5ICT6-F1
#
_cell.length_a   1.000
_cell.length_b   1.000
_cell.length_c   1.000
_cell.angle_alpha   90.00
_cell.angle_beta   90.00
_cell.angle_gamma   90.00
#
_symmetry.space_group_name_H-M   'P 1'
#
loop_
_entity.id
_entity.type
_entity.pdbx_description
1 polymer ?
#
loop_
_entity_poly.entity_id
_entity_poly.type
_entity_poly.pdbx_seq_one_letter_code
_entity_poly.pdbx_strand_id
1 'polypeptide(L)'
;MQSVQLRKQVIDDEAGHAITALGALIGAVGVIALGIGAANDTGWLAITGGIVAGVGFFAYEVLRHTKLDYGIFSRLESLEGKKK
;
A
#
# COMPACT_ATOMS: atom_id res chain seq x y z
N MET A 1 24.53 4.49 -20.75
CA MET A 1 23.55 3.39 -20.55
C MET A 1 23.18 3.18 -19.08
N GLN A 2 24.13 3.27 -18.13
CA GLN A 2 23.90 3.07 -16.69
C GLN A 2 22.91 4.09 -16.06
N SER A 3 22.93 5.35 -16.53
CA SER A 3 22.03 6.42 -16.07
C SER A 3 20.54 6.21 -16.45
N VAL A 4 20.26 5.47 -17.53
CA VAL A 4 18.89 5.16 -17.96
C VAL A 4 18.30 4.05 -17.09
N GLN A 5 19.13 3.08 -16.69
CA GLN A 5 18.72 1.99 -15.79
C GLN A 5 18.44 2.49 -14.37
N LEU A 6 19.27 3.42 -13.87
CA LEU A 6 19.03 4.10 -12.58
C LEU A 6 17.71 4.86 -12.55
N ARG A 7 17.37 5.61 -13.61
CA ARG A 7 16.08 6.32 -13.67
C ARG A 7 14.89 5.37 -13.66
N LYS A 8 14.96 4.26 -14.40
CA LYS A 8 13.89 3.24 -14.39
C LYS A 8 13.67 2.66 -12.99
N GLN A 9 14.76 2.28 -12.30
CA GLN A 9 14.66 1.75 -10.95
C GLN A 9 14.03 2.74 -9.95
N VAL A 10 14.37 4.04 -10.02
CA VAL A 10 13.78 5.06 -9.13
C VAL A 10 12.29 5.25 -9.41
N ILE A 11 11.90 5.30 -10.68
CA ILE A 11 10.50 5.46 -11.09
C ILE A 11 9.66 4.25 -10.63
N ASP A 12 10.21 3.03 -10.76
CA ASP A 12 9.54 1.81 -10.34
C ASP A 12 9.40 1.73 -8.80
N ASP A 13 10.40 2.21 -8.04
CA ASP A 13 10.36 2.30 -6.56
C ASP A 13 9.28 3.30 -6.09
N GLU A 14 9.23 4.50 -6.68
CA GLU A 14 8.25 5.54 -6.33
C GLU A 14 6.81 5.11 -6.67
N ALA A 15 6.62 4.42 -7.81
CA ALA A 15 5.32 3.89 -8.18
C ALA A 15 4.81 2.84 -7.18
N GLY A 16 5.70 1.97 -6.67
CA GLY A 16 5.38 1.02 -5.61
C GLY A 16 4.91 1.70 -4.32
N HIS A 17 5.57 2.80 -3.95
CA HIS A 17 5.18 3.64 -2.81
C HIS A 17 3.82 4.33 -2.99
N ALA A 18 3.62 5.00 -4.12
CA ALA A 18 2.37 5.70 -4.41
C ALA A 18 1.16 4.75 -4.41
N ILE A 19 1.32 3.56 -4.98
CA ILE A 19 0.25 2.55 -5.04
C ILE A 19 -0.08 2.02 -3.64
N THR A 20 0.93 1.79 -2.80
CA THR A 20 0.71 1.34 -1.42
C THR A 20 0.00 2.41 -0.59
N ALA A 21 0.40 3.68 -0.73
CA ALA A 21 -0.25 4.81 -0.06
C ALA A 21 -1.73 4.97 -0.47
N LEU A 22 -2.08 4.65 -1.72
CA LEU A 22 -3.45 4.69 -2.21
C LEU A 22 -4.35 3.68 -1.46
N GLY A 23 -3.85 2.47 -1.18
CA GLY A 23 -4.57 1.47 -0.40
C GLY A 23 -4.89 1.96 1.02
N ALA A 24 -3.89 2.58 1.69
CA ALA A 24 -4.08 3.17 3.00
C ALA A 24 -5.09 4.32 2.99
N LEU A 25 -5.06 5.17 1.96
CA LEU A 25 -6.01 6.27 1.80
C LEU A 25 -7.45 5.78 1.64
N ILE A 26 -7.67 4.75 0.80
CA ILE A 26 -8.99 4.13 0.63
C ILE A 26 -9.47 3.55 1.96
N GLY A 27 -8.60 2.84 2.68
CA GLY A 27 -8.91 2.31 4.01
C GLY A 27 -9.35 3.41 4.98
N ALA A 28 -8.61 4.52 5.03
CA ALA A 28 -8.93 5.67 5.89
C ALA A 28 -10.29 6.30 5.54
N VAL A 29 -10.60 6.47 4.25
CA VAL A 29 -11.92 6.98 3.80
C VAL A 29 -13.04 6.04 4.27
N GLY A 30 -12.83 4.73 4.17
CA GLY A 30 -13.78 3.73 4.67
C GLY A 30 -14.02 3.86 6.17
N VAL A 31 -12.96 4.03 6.97
CA VAL A 31 -13.07 4.20 8.43
C VAL A 31 -13.84 5.48 8.78
N ILE A 32 -13.61 6.57 8.05
CA ILE A 32 -14.35 7.82 8.23
C ILE A 32 -15.84 7.62 7.91
N ALA A 33 -16.16 7.01 6.76
CA ALA A 33 -17.54 6.72 6.38
C ALA A 33 -18.23 5.79 7.37
N LEU A 34 -17.52 4.78 7.88
CA LEU A 34 -18.00 3.89 8.95
C LEU A 34 -18.35 4.69 10.21
N GLY A 35 -17.44 5.57 10.64
CA GLY A 35 -17.65 6.42 11.82
C GLY A 35 -18.84 7.37 11.66
N ILE A 36 -18.98 8.00 10.50
CA ILE A 36 -20.14 8.86 10.19
C ILE A 36 -21.44 8.05 10.19
N GLY A 37 -21.43 6.88 9.55
CA GLY A 37 -22.60 6.00 9.51
C GLY A 37 -23.02 5.51 10.88
N ALA A 38 -22.05 5.12 11.71
CA ALA A 38 -22.30 4.68 13.08
C ALA A 38 -22.78 5.83 13.99
N ALA A 39 -22.26 7.05 13.83
CA ALA A 39 -22.67 8.21 14.62
C ALA A 39 -24.08 8.73 14.28
N ASN A 40 -24.52 8.54 13.03
CA ASN A 40 -25.80 9.04 12.52
C ASN A 40 -26.89 7.96 12.39
N ASP A 41 -26.72 6.78 13.01
CA ASP A 41 -27.61 5.60 12.86
C ASP A 41 -27.94 5.24 11.39
N THR A 42 -27.01 5.59 10.49
CA THR A 42 -27.16 5.37 9.06
C THR A 42 -26.53 4.02 8.71
N GLY A 43 -27.29 2.95 8.96
CA GLY A 43 -26.80 1.57 8.87
C GLY A 43 -26.12 1.23 7.54
N TRP A 44 -26.68 1.67 6.40
CA TRP A 44 -26.08 1.41 5.08
C TRP A 44 -24.71 2.09 4.91
N LEU A 45 -24.53 3.29 5.49
CA LEU A 45 -23.28 4.03 5.41
C LEU A 45 -22.22 3.40 6.32
N ALA A 46 -22.63 2.92 7.50
CA ALA A 46 -21.75 2.17 8.38
C ALA A 46 -21.26 0.87 7.70
N ILE A 47 -22.16 0.11 7.09
CA ILE A 47 -21.83 -1.14 6.40
C ILE A 47 -20.87 -0.87 5.23
N THR A 48 -21.20 0.08 4.36
CA THR A 48 -20.37 0.40 3.19
C THR A 48 -19.00 0.95 3.61
N GLY A 49 -18.95 1.84 4.62
CA GLY A 49 -17.70 2.34 5.18
C GLY A 49 -16.83 1.21 5.76
N GLY A 50 -17.43 0.27 6.49
CA GLY A 50 -16.72 -0.90 7.04
C GLY A 50 -16.13 -1.79 5.95
N ILE A 51 -16.87 -2.04 4.87
CA ILE A 51 -16.38 -2.82 3.72
C ILE A 51 -15.20 -2.08 3.06
N VAL A 52 -15.34 -0.79 2.78
CA VAL A 52 -14.28 0.02 2.17
C VAL A 52 -13.03 0.06 3.05
N ALA A 53 -13.20 0.18 4.37
CA ALA A 53 -12.12 0.15 5.34
C ALA A 53 -11.38 -1.18 5.30
N GLY A 54 -12.12 -2.30 5.35
CA GLY A 54 -11.56 -3.65 5.31
C GLY A 54 -10.81 -3.93 4.02
N VAL A 55 -11.40 -3.61 2.87
CA VAL A 55 -10.77 -3.80 1.56
C VAL A 55 -9.53 -2.93 1.41
N GLY A 56 -9.60 -1.65 1.82
CA GLY A 56 -8.45 -0.74 1.77
C GLY A 56 -7.29 -1.21 2.64
N PHE A 57 -7.57 -1.68 3.86
CA PHE A 57 -6.57 -2.24 4.75
C PHE A 57 -5.93 -3.51 4.17
N PHE A 58 -6.75 -4.42 3.63
CA PHE A 58 -6.24 -5.65 3.02
C PHE A 58 -5.38 -5.36 1.78
N ALA A 59 -5.82 -4.44 0.93
CA ALA A 59 -5.06 -4.00 -0.24
C ALA A 59 -3.73 -3.36 0.17
N TYR A 60 -3.72 -2.52 1.21
CA TYR A 60 -2.50 -1.93 1.76
C TYR A 60 -1.51 -3.00 2.21
N GLU A 61 -1.96 -3.98 3.00
CA GLU A 61 -1.08 -5.03 3.53
C GLU A 61 -0.49 -5.88 2.40
N VAL A 62 -1.32 -6.29 1.43
CA VAL A 62 -0.87 -7.06 0.26
C VAL A 62 0.15 -6.27 -0.57
N LEU A 63 -0.10 -4.99 -0.80
CA LEU A 63 0.81 -4.12 -1.56
C LEU A 63 2.13 -3.89 -0.80
N ARG A 64 2.06 -3.67 0.51
CA ARG A 64 3.26 -3.52 1.34
C ARG A 64 4.10 -4.79 1.30
N HIS A 65 3.47 -5.95 1.48
CA HIS A 65 4.17 -7.21 1.49
C HIS A 65 4.80 -7.54 0.13
N THR A 66 4.04 -7.40 -0.96
CA THR A 66 4.51 -7.80 -2.30
C THR A 66 5.48 -6.82 -2.93
N LYS A 67 5.35 -5.51 -2.66
CA LYS A 67 6.17 -4.49 -3.33
C LYS A 67 7.28 -3.93 -2.46
N LEU A 68 7.03 -3.71 -1.17
CA LEU A 68 8.04 -3.15 -0.27
C LEU A 68 8.90 -4.25 0.34
N ASP A 69 8.29 -5.26 0.97
CA ASP A 69 9.08 -6.26 1.69
C ASP A 69 9.93 -7.10 0.73
N TYR A 70 9.35 -7.63 -0.35
CA TYR A 70 10.13 -8.35 -1.39
C TYR A 70 11.22 -7.47 -2.03
N GLY A 71 10.94 -6.17 -2.24
CA GLY A 71 11.93 -5.23 -2.76
C GLY A 71 13.11 -5.04 -1.81
N ILE A 72 12.85 -4.95 -0.50
CA ILE A 72 13.88 -4.85 0.53
C ILE A 72 14.66 -6.16 0.65
N PHE A 73 13.98 -7.31 0.71
CA PHE A 73 14.63 -8.61 0.84
C PHE A 73 15.54 -8.94 -0.35
N SER A 74 15.09 -8.71 -1.59
CA SER A 74 15.91 -8.92 -2.78
C SER A 74 17.13 -7.99 -2.84
N ARG A 75 16.98 -6.73 -2.38
CA ARG A 75 18.10 -5.80 -2.25
C ARG A 75 19.11 -6.26 -1.20
N LEU A 76 18.65 -6.73 -0.04
CA LEU A 76 19.51 -7.25 1.02
C LEU A 76 20.27 -8.51 0.56
N GLU A 77 19.58 -9.47 -0.07
CA GLU A 77 20.19 -10.68 -0.62
C GLU A 77 21.26 -10.36 -1.68
N SER A 78 21.01 -9.35 -2.55
CA SER A 78 22.00 -8.88 -3.52
C SER A 78 23.23 -8.25 -2.89
N LEU A 79 23.08 -7.56 -1.75
CA LEU A 79 24.18 -6.94 -1.01
C LEU A 79 24.99 -7.96 -0.21
N GLU A 80 24.34 -8.96 0.39
CA GLU A 80 25.01 -10.06 1.09
C GLU A 80 25.72 -11.01 0.10
N GLY A 81 25.11 -11.32 -1.04
CA GLY A 81 25.71 -12.17 -2.08
C GLY A 81 26.97 -11.56 -2.73
N LYS A 82 27.12 -10.23 -2.69
CA LYS A 82 28.34 -9.53 -3.16
C LYS A 82 29.46 -9.44 -2.12
N LYS A 83 29.23 -9.93 -0.89
CA LYS A 83 30.23 -9.92 0.20
C LYS A 83 31.09 -11.20 0.28
N LYS A 84 31.04 -12.07 -0.72
CA LYS A 84 31.98 -13.20 -0.89
C LYS A 84 32.95 -12.95 -2.03
#